data_AF-C4GF02-F1
#
_entry.id   AF-C4GF02-F1
#
_cell.length_a   1.000
_cell.length_b   1.000
_cell.length_c   1.000
_cell.angle_alpha   90.00
_cell.angle_beta   90.00
_cell.angle_gamma   90.00
#
_symmetry.space_group_name_H-M   'P 1'
#
loop_
_entity.id
_entity.type
_entity.pdbx_description
1 polymer ?
#
loop_
_entity_poly.entity_id
_entity_poly.type
_entity_poly.pdbx_seq_one_letter_code
_entity_poly.pdbx_strand_id
1 'polypeptide(L)'
;MLFPNPFVYQRTLEADIKSATIPSMLEQHYGQCGEDLIIFSIARALQTQGQIGDWAGYMYVEIGGNHAFAGNNTYLLHIHTGMTGILVEANPALLPDLQKGRPADQIIHAAITNEDVATVELFVSNHHELSSLHKEFIEIWHGGQVGIKNSVQVAAMRPNRLFENHIPADKKILLLSIDVEGKDLDIAKDIDFARWRPLFVQLEPSEHFASGEGERMTAFMQQQGYVLIARTNVNLIYIDQAMLTKLASGNR
;
A
#
# COMPACT_ATOMS: atom_id res chain seq x y z
N MET A 1 -11.87 -4.59 18.78
CA MET A 1 -11.82 -5.12 20.16
C MET A 1 -10.36 -5.43 20.44
N LEU A 2 -9.77 -4.93 21.53
CA LEU A 2 -8.37 -5.21 21.86
C LEU A 2 -8.32 -6.51 22.68
N PHE A 3 -7.56 -7.49 22.20
CA PHE A 3 -7.35 -8.76 22.90
C PHE A 3 -5.98 -8.76 23.57
N PRO A 4 -5.83 -9.33 24.79
CA PRO A 4 -4.50 -9.62 25.33
C PRO A 4 -3.71 -10.49 24.35
N ASN A 5 -2.42 -10.23 24.19
CA ASN A 5 -1.57 -10.98 23.28
C ASN A 5 -1.37 -12.42 23.81
N PRO A 6 -1.98 -13.45 23.16
CA PRO A 6 -1.94 -14.80 23.70
C PRO A 6 -0.53 -15.39 23.67
N PHE A 7 0.34 -14.94 22.74
CA PHE A 7 1.72 -15.40 22.65
C PHE A 7 2.55 -14.93 23.85
N VAL A 8 2.37 -13.67 24.28
CA VAL A 8 3.05 -13.14 25.48
C VAL A 8 2.62 -13.90 26.73
N TYR A 9 1.31 -14.14 26.84
CA TYR A 9 0.75 -14.90 27.96
C TYR A 9 1.28 -16.33 27.99
N GLN A 10 1.25 -17.03 26.86
CA GLN A 10 1.79 -18.38 26.74
C GLN A 10 3.26 -18.46 27.13
N ARG A 11 4.11 -17.53 26.63
CA ARG A 11 5.54 -17.51 26.99
C ARG A 11 5.79 -17.22 28.46
N THR A 12 4.98 -16.35 29.05
CA THR A 12 5.05 -16.03 30.50
C THR A 12 4.77 -17.28 31.33
N LEU A 13 3.76 -18.06 30.94
CA LEU A 13 3.43 -19.33 31.59
C LEU A 13 4.53 -20.38 31.38
N GLU A 14 5.00 -20.57 30.15
CA GLU A 14 6.06 -21.54 29.82
C GLU A 14 7.37 -21.27 30.57
N ALA A 15 7.68 -20.00 30.81
CA ALA A 15 8.89 -19.58 31.51
C ALA A 15 8.73 -19.51 33.05
N ASP A 16 7.53 -19.75 33.59
CA ASP A 16 7.19 -19.62 35.02
C ASP A 16 7.60 -18.26 35.63
N ILE A 17 7.30 -17.18 34.90
CA ILE A 17 7.57 -15.81 35.36
C ILE A 17 6.28 -15.03 35.65
N LYS A 18 6.39 -13.96 36.43
CA LYS A 18 5.26 -13.06 36.70
C LYS A 18 4.83 -12.35 35.42
N SER A 19 3.52 -12.21 35.21
CA SER A 19 2.97 -11.41 34.11
C SER A 19 3.35 -9.94 34.23
N ALA A 20 3.45 -9.26 33.07
CA ALA A 20 3.62 -7.82 33.01
C ALA A 20 2.43 -7.10 33.67
N THR A 21 2.71 -5.98 34.36
CA THR A 21 1.68 -5.15 34.99
C THR A 21 0.88 -4.32 33.99
N ILE A 22 1.49 -4.02 32.84
CA ILE A 22 0.82 -3.43 31.68
C ILE A 22 0.60 -4.56 30.67
N PRO A 23 -0.66 -4.87 30.29
CA PRO A 23 -0.94 -5.95 29.37
C PRO A 23 -0.42 -5.61 27.97
N SER A 24 0.26 -6.58 27.34
CA SER A 24 0.55 -6.51 25.91
C SER A 24 -0.71 -6.89 25.14
N MET A 25 -1.14 -6.02 24.24
CA MET A 25 -2.33 -6.24 23.43
C MET A 25 -1.94 -6.79 22.04
N LEU A 26 -2.76 -7.66 21.49
CA LEU A 26 -2.63 -8.13 20.12
C LEU A 26 -3.09 -7.01 19.17
N GLU A 27 -2.20 -6.60 18.27
CA GLU A 27 -2.51 -5.67 17.20
C GLU A 27 -2.90 -6.45 15.94
N GLN A 28 -3.94 -5.98 15.26
CA GLN A 28 -4.36 -6.54 13.97
C GLN A 28 -3.43 -6.04 12.87
N HIS A 29 -3.19 -6.86 11.85
CA HIS A 29 -2.55 -6.43 10.61
C HIS A 29 -3.19 -7.14 9.42
N TYR A 30 -3.11 -6.48 8.29
CA TYR A 30 -3.72 -6.86 7.02
C TYR A 30 -2.71 -6.82 5.88
N GLY A 31 -1.60 -6.09 6.05
CA GLY A 31 -0.44 -6.11 5.16
C GLY A 31 0.28 -7.46 5.19
N GLN A 32 0.92 -7.80 4.07
CA GLN A 32 1.56 -9.11 3.86
C GLN A 32 2.69 -9.39 4.85
N CYS A 33 3.51 -8.38 5.16
CA CYS A 33 4.60 -8.46 6.12
C CYS A 33 4.43 -7.44 7.28
N GLY A 34 3.22 -6.92 7.50
CA GLY A 34 2.91 -5.94 8.55
C GLY A 34 3.30 -4.51 8.21
N GLU A 35 3.39 -4.16 6.93
CA GLU A 35 3.66 -2.81 6.43
C GLU A 35 2.64 -1.78 6.94
N ASP A 36 1.38 -2.18 7.00
CA ASP A 36 0.28 -1.40 7.56
C ASP A 36 0.52 -1.00 9.02
N LEU A 37 1.06 -1.89 9.86
CA LEU A 37 1.44 -1.57 11.23
C LEU A 37 2.56 -0.53 11.30
N ILE A 38 3.55 -0.63 10.41
CA ILE A 38 4.66 0.34 10.34
C ILE A 38 4.10 1.73 10.00
N ILE A 39 3.31 1.82 8.93
CA ILE A 39 2.72 3.07 8.45
C ILE A 39 1.78 3.66 9.52
N PHE A 40 0.86 2.86 10.06
CA PHE A 40 -0.10 3.33 11.06
C PHE A 40 0.60 3.79 12.34
N SER A 41 1.61 3.07 12.81
CA SER A 41 2.34 3.44 14.03
C SER A 41 3.06 4.77 13.89
N ILE A 42 3.72 5.01 12.74
CA ILE A 42 4.43 6.27 12.48
C ILE A 42 3.42 7.41 12.28
N ALA A 43 2.35 7.20 11.51
CA ALA A 43 1.30 8.20 11.32
C ALA A 43 0.67 8.62 12.66
N ARG A 44 0.34 7.65 13.52
CA ARG A 44 -0.23 7.90 14.85
C ARG A 44 0.73 8.69 15.74
N ALA A 45 2.03 8.38 15.69
CA ALA A 45 3.04 9.13 16.43
C ALA A 45 3.14 10.58 15.94
N LEU A 46 3.18 10.80 14.62
CA LEU A 46 3.17 12.14 14.01
C LEU A 46 1.95 12.95 14.42
N GLN A 47 0.75 12.32 14.41
CA GLN A 47 -0.48 13.00 14.82
C GLN A 47 -0.42 13.37 16.30
N THR A 48 -0.01 12.42 17.17
CA THR A 48 0.10 12.65 18.62
C THR A 48 1.08 13.78 18.94
N GLN A 49 2.13 13.94 18.14
CA GLN A 49 3.11 15.02 18.26
C GLN A 49 2.66 16.33 17.57
N GLY A 50 1.44 16.40 17.05
CA GLY A 50 0.89 17.57 16.35
C GLY A 50 1.59 17.89 15.02
N GLN A 51 2.32 16.94 14.43
CA GLN A 51 3.07 17.15 13.19
C GLN A 51 2.21 17.00 11.93
N ILE A 52 1.13 16.22 12.04
CA ILE A 52 0.08 16.08 11.03
C ILE A 52 -1.29 16.39 11.66
N GLY A 53 -2.25 16.75 10.82
CA GLY A 53 -3.61 17.14 11.25
C GLY A 53 -4.50 15.96 11.66
N ASP A 54 -5.78 16.24 11.82
CA ASP A 54 -6.81 15.24 12.04
C ASP A 54 -6.91 14.28 10.83
N TRP A 55 -7.21 13.00 11.10
CA TRP A 55 -7.43 11.95 10.09
C TRP A 55 -8.49 12.35 9.06
N ALA A 56 -9.47 13.16 9.46
CA ALA A 56 -10.50 13.69 8.58
C ALA A 56 -9.93 14.56 7.43
N GLY A 57 -8.70 15.08 7.53
CA GLY A 57 -8.04 15.82 6.44
C GLY A 57 -7.29 14.92 5.44
N TYR A 58 -7.34 13.60 5.62
CA TYR A 58 -6.54 12.64 4.86
C TYR A 58 -7.40 11.56 4.19
N MET A 59 -6.80 10.90 3.19
CA MET A 59 -7.28 9.70 2.53
C MET A 59 -6.10 8.81 2.11
N TYR A 60 -6.35 7.55 1.75
CA TYR A 60 -5.36 6.70 1.09
C TYR A 60 -5.73 6.44 -0.37
N VAL A 61 -4.73 6.10 -1.17
CA VAL A 61 -4.90 5.63 -2.54
C VAL A 61 -4.14 4.32 -2.70
N GLU A 62 -4.81 3.30 -3.21
CA GLU A 62 -4.28 1.97 -3.43
C GLU A 62 -4.43 1.62 -4.91
N ILE A 63 -3.31 1.44 -5.59
CA ILE A 63 -3.23 1.03 -6.99
C ILE A 63 -2.82 -0.44 -6.98
N GLY A 64 -3.76 -1.33 -7.29
CA GLY A 64 -3.62 -2.78 -7.04
C GLY A 64 -4.47 -3.25 -5.85
N GLY A 65 -5.76 -2.93 -5.83
CA GLY A 65 -6.63 -3.17 -4.66
C GLY A 65 -6.87 -4.65 -4.32
N ASN A 66 -6.81 -5.54 -5.31
CA ASN A 66 -6.81 -6.98 -5.21
C ASN A 66 -7.85 -7.56 -4.22
N HIS A 67 -7.43 -8.12 -3.08
CA HIS A 67 -8.32 -8.64 -2.05
C HIS A 67 -8.69 -7.56 -1.03
N ALA A 68 -9.98 -7.46 -0.66
CA ALA A 68 -10.52 -6.40 0.21
C ALA A 68 -9.78 -6.20 1.55
N PHE A 69 -9.17 -7.27 2.08
CA PHE A 69 -8.56 -7.27 3.42
C PHE A 69 -7.17 -7.91 3.50
N ALA A 70 -6.70 -8.63 2.49
CA ALA A 70 -5.50 -9.45 2.61
C ALA A 70 -4.40 -8.83 1.75
N GLY A 71 -3.19 -8.72 2.30
CA GLY A 71 -2.11 -7.95 1.66
C GLY A 71 -2.39 -6.44 1.62
N ASN A 72 -3.38 -5.96 2.38
CA ASN A 72 -3.90 -4.61 2.21
C ASN A 72 -3.29 -3.64 3.23
N ASN A 73 -2.58 -2.62 2.72
CA ASN A 73 -1.88 -1.65 3.57
C ASN A 73 -2.73 -0.44 3.98
N THR A 74 -3.98 -0.38 3.52
CA THR A 74 -4.92 0.71 3.80
C THR A 74 -6.02 0.34 4.81
N TYR A 75 -6.34 -0.94 4.96
CA TYR A 75 -7.50 -1.38 5.75
C TYR A 75 -7.30 -1.16 7.25
N LEU A 76 -6.08 -1.29 7.77
CA LEU A 76 -5.78 -0.96 9.16
C LEU A 76 -6.08 0.53 9.45
N LEU A 77 -5.68 1.42 8.54
CA LEU A 77 -6.00 2.85 8.65
C LEU A 77 -7.51 3.07 8.64
N HIS A 78 -8.23 2.40 7.74
CA HIS A 78 -9.69 2.48 7.67
C HIS A 78 -10.36 2.15 9.01
N ILE A 79 -10.08 0.98 9.58
CA ILE A 79 -10.78 0.52 10.80
C ILE A 79 -10.40 1.32 12.05
N HIS A 80 -9.18 1.88 12.10
CA HIS A 80 -8.70 2.61 13.28
C HIS A 80 -9.02 4.11 13.23
N THR A 81 -9.20 4.69 12.05
CA THR A 81 -9.37 6.14 11.88
C THR A 81 -10.69 6.55 11.23
N GLY A 82 -11.42 5.59 10.64
CA GLY A 82 -12.60 5.87 9.80
C GLY A 82 -12.26 6.43 8.42
N MET A 83 -10.97 6.47 8.05
CA MET A 83 -10.51 6.98 6.76
C MET A 83 -11.04 6.13 5.60
N THR A 84 -11.55 6.81 4.58
CA THR A 84 -11.91 6.20 3.29
C THR A 84 -10.93 6.66 2.22
N GLY A 85 -10.82 5.88 1.16
CA GLY A 85 -9.88 6.15 0.09
C GLY A 85 -10.33 5.63 -1.27
N ILE A 86 -9.37 5.56 -2.18
CA ILE A 86 -9.54 5.08 -3.55
C ILE A 86 -8.81 3.75 -3.67
N LEU A 87 -9.51 2.71 -4.12
CA LEU A 87 -8.93 1.42 -4.47
C LEU A 87 -9.11 1.22 -5.97
N VAL A 88 -7.99 1.12 -6.70
CA VAL A 88 -7.98 0.86 -8.13
C VAL A 88 -7.68 -0.59 -8.39
N GLU A 89 -8.54 -1.26 -9.15
CA GLU A 89 -8.40 -2.67 -9.50
C GLU A 89 -8.66 -2.88 -10.99
N ALA A 90 -7.76 -3.61 -11.65
CA ALA A 90 -7.84 -3.86 -13.08
C ALA A 90 -8.59 -5.15 -13.41
N ASN A 91 -8.55 -6.15 -12.53
CA ASN A 91 -9.23 -7.43 -12.69
C ASN A 91 -10.73 -7.30 -12.34
N PRO A 92 -11.63 -7.34 -13.34
CA PRO A 92 -13.06 -7.13 -13.10
C PRO A 92 -13.70 -8.19 -12.18
N ALA A 93 -13.08 -9.37 -12.06
CA ALA A 93 -13.58 -10.44 -11.22
C ALA A 93 -13.49 -10.12 -9.71
N LEU A 94 -12.62 -9.20 -9.30
CA LEU A 94 -12.39 -8.84 -7.90
C LEU A 94 -13.28 -7.70 -7.43
N LEU A 95 -13.84 -6.91 -8.35
CA LEU A 95 -14.66 -5.73 -8.04
C LEU A 95 -15.85 -6.03 -7.12
N PRO A 96 -16.63 -7.13 -7.31
CA PRO A 96 -17.78 -7.38 -6.44
C PRO A 96 -17.39 -7.59 -4.97
N ASP A 97 -16.30 -8.31 -4.72
CA ASP A 97 -15.82 -8.57 -3.36
C ASP A 97 -15.15 -7.33 -2.76
N LEU A 98 -14.43 -6.53 -3.55
CA LEU A 98 -13.95 -5.22 -3.14
C LEU A 98 -15.09 -4.29 -2.73
N GLN A 99 -16.14 -4.16 -3.55
CA GLN A 99 -17.30 -3.32 -3.23
C GLN A 99 -18.04 -3.79 -1.97
N LYS A 100 -18.13 -5.11 -1.78
CA LYS A 100 -18.78 -5.70 -0.61
C LYS A 100 -17.95 -5.54 0.66
N GLY A 101 -16.63 -5.72 0.57
CA GLY A 101 -15.71 -5.67 1.71
C GLY A 101 -15.29 -4.25 2.09
N ARG A 102 -15.26 -3.33 1.12
CA ARG A 102 -14.83 -1.94 1.25
C ARG A 102 -15.91 -0.96 0.76
N PRO A 103 -17.16 -1.04 1.27
CA PRO A 103 -18.29 -0.28 0.73
C PRO A 103 -18.20 1.24 0.94
N ALA A 104 -17.34 1.69 1.87
CA ALA A 104 -17.10 3.10 2.12
C ALA A 104 -16.00 3.69 1.21
N ASP A 105 -15.23 2.84 0.55
CA ASP A 105 -14.16 3.24 -0.36
C ASP A 105 -14.66 3.39 -1.79
N GLN A 106 -13.98 4.24 -2.54
CA GLN A 106 -14.23 4.38 -3.97
C GLN A 106 -13.47 3.31 -4.74
N ILE A 107 -14.20 2.33 -5.28
CA ILE A 107 -13.64 1.28 -6.12
C ILE A 107 -13.61 1.74 -7.58
N ILE A 108 -12.43 1.82 -8.17
CA ILE A 108 -12.21 2.25 -9.56
C ILE A 108 -11.76 1.05 -10.40
N HIS A 109 -12.55 0.70 -11.41
CA HIS A 109 -12.18 -0.33 -12.38
C HIS A 109 -11.31 0.28 -13.49
N ALA A 110 -10.00 0.18 -13.33
CA ALA A 110 -9.04 0.66 -14.33
C ALA A 110 -7.66 0.01 -14.09
N ALA A 111 -6.84 -0.05 -15.13
CA ALA A 111 -5.40 -0.22 -15.00
C ALA A 111 -4.73 1.16 -14.96
N ILE A 112 -3.84 1.38 -13.99
CA ILE A 112 -3.01 2.58 -13.98
C ILE A 112 -1.76 2.33 -14.82
N THR A 113 -1.46 3.27 -15.72
CA THR A 113 -0.34 3.15 -16.66
C THR A 113 0.40 4.48 -16.78
N ASN A 114 1.62 4.43 -17.32
CA ASN A 114 2.44 5.59 -17.67
C ASN A 114 2.34 5.96 -19.16
N GLU A 115 1.30 5.49 -19.86
CA GLU A 115 1.07 5.72 -21.28
C GLU A 115 -0.33 6.31 -21.54
N ASP A 116 -0.45 7.17 -22.55
CA ASP A 116 -1.74 7.76 -22.94
C ASP A 116 -2.51 6.82 -23.87
N VAL A 117 -3.00 5.72 -23.28
CA VAL A 117 -3.77 4.67 -23.96
C VAL A 117 -5.16 4.55 -23.36
N ALA A 118 -6.15 4.21 -24.19
CA ALA A 118 -7.53 4.07 -23.73
C ALA A 118 -7.78 2.74 -23.01
N THR A 119 -7.11 1.67 -23.45
CA THR A 119 -7.24 0.33 -22.89
C THR A 119 -5.92 -0.41 -22.95
N VAL A 120 -5.69 -1.31 -21.99
CA VAL A 120 -4.56 -2.25 -21.98
C VAL A 120 -5.05 -3.69 -21.82
N GLU A 121 -4.22 -4.65 -22.22
CA GLU A 121 -4.44 -6.06 -21.94
C GLU A 121 -3.90 -6.37 -20.54
N LEU A 122 -4.75 -6.91 -19.66
CA LEU A 122 -4.35 -7.48 -18.37
C LEU A 122 -4.27 -8.99 -18.51
N PHE A 123 -3.15 -9.59 -18.11
CA PHE A 123 -3.01 -11.03 -17.98
C PHE A 123 -3.45 -11.45 -16.58
N VAL A 124 -4.55 -12.21 -16.50
CA VAL A 124 -5.11 -12.68 -15.24
C VAL A 124 -4.46 -14.02 -14.88
N SER A 125 -3.80 -14.06 -13.74
CA SER A 125 -3.13 -15.25 -13.20
C SER A 125 -4.13 -16.22 -12.54
N ASN A 126 -3.75 -17.49 -12.41
CA ASN A 126 -4.51 -18.45 -11.59
C ASN A 126 -4.49 -18.11 -10.09
N HIS A 127 -3.47 -17.37 -9.64
CA HIS A 127 -3.45 -16.64 -8.37
C HIS A 127 -3.61 -15.15 -8.67
N HIS A 128 -4.77 -14.59 -8.33
CA HIS A 128 -5.17 -13.28 -8.82
C HIS A 128 -4.26 -12.15 -8.34
N GLU A 129 -3.58 -12.34 -7.21
CA GLU A 129 -2.52 -11.49 -6.66
C GLU A 129 -1.42 -11.19 -7.68
N LEU A 130 -1.10 -12.15 -8.56
CA LEU A 130 0.01 -12.05 -9.51
C LEU A 130 -0.41 -11.53 -10.88
N SER A 131 -1.65 -11.03 -11.02
CA SER A 131 -2.12 -10.53 -12.32
C SER A 131 -1.35 -9.28 -12.71
N SER A 132 -0.88 -9.20 -13.96
CA SER A 132 0.03 -8.14 -14.39
C SER A 132 -0.23 -7.72 -15.84
N LEU A 133 0.22 -6.51 -16.18
CA LEU A 133 0.32 -6.04 -17.58
C LEU A 133 1.53 -6.66 -18.29
N HIS A 134 2.46 -7.28 -17.56
CA HIS A 134 3.58 -8.05 -18.09
C HIS A 134 3.28 -9.54 -18.03
N LYS A 135 3.06 -10.16 -19.19
CA LYS A 135 2.82 -11.60 -19.28
C LYS A 135 3.98 -12.40 -18.67
N GLU A 136 5.21 -11.95 -18.94
CA GLU A 136 6.45 -12.58 -18.49
C GLU A 136 6.54 -12.63 -16.97
N PHE A 137 5.96 -11.65 -16.26
CA PHE A 137 5.90 -11.63 -14.79
C PHE A 137 5.31 -12.93 -14.24
N ILE A 138 4.15 -13.33 -14.78
CA ILE A 138 3.42 -14.53 -14.36
C ILE A 138 4.16 -15.79 -14.80
N GLU A 139 4.74 -15.78 -15.99
CA GLU A 139 5.39 -16.95 -16.58
C GLU A 139 6.68 -17.36 -15.86
N ILE A 140 7.41 -16.41 -15.26
CA ILE A 140 8.64 -16.72 -14.52
C ILE A 140 8.39 -17.00 -13.03
N TRP A 141 7.26 -16.53 -12.48
CA TRP A 141 6.96 -16.69 -11.06
C TRP A 141 6.88 -18.17 -10.67
N HIS A 142 7.67 -18.57 -9.65
CA HIS A 142 7.84 -19.96 -9.23
C HIS A 142 8.10 -20.95 -10.41
N GLY A 143 8.80 -20.49 -11.45
CA GLY A 143 9.08 -21.30 -12.64
C GLY A 143 7.84 -21.59 -13.50
N GLY A 144 6.83 -20.72 -13.46
CA GLY A 144 5.64 -20.78 -14.30
C GLY A 144 4.55 -21.74 -13.79
N GLN A 145 4.68 -22.25 -12.57
CA GLN A 145 3.73 -23.21 -12.00
C GLN A 145 2.32 -22.62 -11.79
N VAL A 146 2.22 -21.30 -11.61
CA VAL A 146 0.93 -20.64 -11.43
C VAL A 146 0.16 -20.57 -12.74
N GLY A 147 0.80 -20.08 -13.80
CA GLY A 147 0.21 -19.96 -15.12
C GLY A 147 -0.87 -18.87 -15.24
N ILE A 148 -1.24 -18.61 -16.49
CA ILE A 148 -2.22 -17.59 -16.87
C ILE A 148 -3.59 -18.25 -17.04
N LYS A 149 -4.61 -17.68 -16.41
CA LYS A 149 -5.99 -18.12 -16.52
C LYS A 149 -6.63 -17.63 -17.82
N ASN A 150 -6.49 -16.34 -18.11
CA ASN A 150 -7.00 -15.66 -19.30
C ASN A 150 -6.37 -14.26 -19.42
N SER A 151 -6.71 -13.52 -20.47
CA SER A 151 -6.47 -12.08 -20.56
C SER A 151 -7.79 -11.31 -20.74
N VAL A 152 -7.81 -10.05 -20.32
CA VAL A 152 -8.97 -9.16 -20.43
C VAL A 152 -8.53 -7.75 -20.83
N GLN A 153 -9.31 -7.08 -21.68
CA GLN A 153 -9.10 -5.66 -21.97
C GLN A 153 -9.70 -4.81 -20.86
N VAL A 154 -8.90 -3.89 -20.31
CA VAL A 154 -9.28 -3.02 -19.20
C VAL A 154 -9.07 -1.56 -19.61
N ALA A 155 -9.93 -0.66 -19.15
CA ALA A 155 -9.72 0.78 -19.33
C ALA A 155 -8.43 1.21 -18.63
N ALA A 156 -7.63 2.04 -19.31
CA ALA A 156 -6.38 2.55 -18.77
C ALA A 156 -6.51 4.01 -18.36
N MET A 157 -5.79 4.40 -17.31
CA MET A 157 -5.77 5.79 -16.82
C MET A 157 -4.39 6.17 -16.29
N ARG A 158 -4.00 7.44 -16.49
CA ARG A 158 -2.79 8.01 -15.88
C ARG A 158 -3.01 8.27 -14.38
N PRO A 159 -2.01 8.06 -13.51
CA PRO A 159 -2.15 8.28 -12.07
C PRO A 159 -2.55 9.73 -11.72
N ASN A 160 -2.00 10.74 -12.39
CA ASN A 160 -2.42 12.13 -12.13
C ASN A 160 -3.88 12.39 -12.50
N ARG A 161 -4.40 11.76 -13.56
CA ARG A 161 -5.81 11.87 -13.97
C ARG A 161 -6.73 11.19 -12.96
N LEU A 162 -6.32 10.04 -12.43
CA LEU A 162 -7.00 9.38 -11.32
C LEU A 162 -7.11 10.35 -10.13
N PHE A 163 -5.98 10.93 -9.72
CA PHE A 163 -5.95 11.84 -8.58
C PHE A 163 -6.81 13.09 -8.81
N GLU A 164 -6.74 13.70 -10.00
CA GLU A 164 -7.56 14.86 -10.39
C GLU A 164 -9.07 14.59 -10.28
N ASN A 165 -9.50 13.41 -10.72
CA ASN A 165 -10.92 13.08 -10.81
C ASN A 165 -11.51 12.66 -9.46
N HIS A 166 -10.69 12.12 -8.56
CA HIS A 166 -11.17 11.35 -7.41
C HIS A 166 -10.72 11.89 -6.05
N ILE A 167 -9.67 12.70 -5.97
CA ILE A 167 -9.20 13.27 -4.70
C ILE A 167 -9.91 14.60 -4.44
N PRO A 168 -10.68 14.73 -3.34
CA PRO A 168 -11.30 15.99 -2.97
C PRO A 168 -10.26 17.07 -2.64
N ALA A 169 -10.57 18.34 -2.96
CA ALA A 169 -9.64 19.46 -2.76
C ALA A 169 -9.25 19.72 -1.30
N ASP A 170 -10.06 19.25 -0.34
CA ASP A 170 -9.83 19.36 1.11
C ASP A 170 -9.09 18.17 1.70
N LYS A 171 -8.73 17.16 0.89
CA LYS A 171 -8.03 15.95 1.32
C LYS A 171 -6.56 15.94 0.89
N LYS A 172 -5.71 15.39 1.74
CA LYS A 172 -4.33 15.03 1.43
C LYS A 172 -4.18 13.52 1.37
N ILE A 173 -3.22 13.03 0.59
CA ILE A 173 -2.91 11.60 0.55
C ILE A 173 -2.03 11.26 1.76
N LEU A 174 -2.54 10.46 2.69
CA LEU A 174 -1.72 9.89 3.76
C LEU A 174 -0.83 8.77 3.21
N LEU A 175 -1.41 7.83 2.48
CA LEU A 175 -0.72 6.68 1.93
C LEU A 175 -1.06 6.53 0.46
N LEU A 176 -0.03 6.46 -0.37
CA LEU A 176 -0.10 5.93 -1.72
C LEU A 176 0.55 4.54 -1.72
N SER A 177 -0.23 3.49 -1.91
CA SER A 177 0.25 2.12 -2.11
C SER A 177 0.16 1.78 -3.59
N ILE A 178 1.27 1.37 -4.19
CA ILE A 178 1.31 0.84 -5.56
C ILE A 178 1.86 -0.58 -5.45
N ASP A 179 1.10 -1.52 -6.00
CA ASP A 179 1.43 -2.93 -6.09
C ASP A 179 0.69 -3.50 -7.30
N VAL A 180 1.33 -3.43 -8.48
CA VAL A 180 0.73 -3.90 -9.75
C VAL A 180 1.67 -4.81 -10.52
N GLU A 181 2.60 -5.43 -9.79
CA GLU A 181 3.45 -6.51 -10.25
C GLU A 181 4.24 -6.16 -11.52
N GLY A 182 5.28 -5.36 -11.33
CA GLY A 182 6.28 -5.02 -12.34
C GLY A 182 6.07 -3.68 -13.07
N LYS A 183 5.08 -2.87 -12.67
CA LYS A 183 4.84 -1.52 -13.22
C LYS A 183 4.93 -0.37 -12.21
N ASP A 184 5.22 -0.70 -10.97
CA ASP A 184 5.25 0.21 -9.82
C ASP A 184 6.13 1.43 -10.04
N LEU A 185 7.38 1.23 -10.47
CA LEU A 185 8.32 2.33 -10.71
C LEU A 185 7.92 3.18 -11.91
N ASP A 186 7.38 2.57 -12.97
CA ASP A 186 6.91 3.29 -14.16
C ASP A 186 5.72 4.21 -13.80
N ILE A 187 4.78 3.71 -13.00
CA ILE A 187 3.65 4.50 -12.49
C ILE A 187 4.14 5.60 -11.55
N ALA A 188 5.04 5.27 -10.62
CA ALA A 188 5.60 6.25 -9.68
C ALA A 188 6.31 7.40 -10.43
N LYS A 189 7.07 7.11 -11.48
CA LYS A 189 7.73 8.11 -12.33
C LYS A 189 6.77 9.09 -13.00
N ASP A 190 5.53 8.67 -13.22
CA ASP A 190 4.53 9.52 -13.84
C ASP A 190 3.81 10.44 -12.84
N ILE A 191 3.89 10.17 -11.54
CA ILE A 191 3.18 10.96 -10.52
C ILE A 191 3.84 12.33 -10.33
N ASP A 192 3.04 13.39 -10.32
CA ASP A 192 3.46 14.72 -9.91
C ASP A 192 3.57 14.79 -8.38
N PHE A 193 4.72 14.36 -7.84
CA PHE A 193 5.00 14.38 -6.40
C PHE A 193 5.13 15.79 -5.82
N ALA A 194 5.33 16.82 -6.65
CA ALA A 194 5.33 18.21 -6.19
C ALA A 194 3.90 18.68 -5.88
N ARG A 195 2.92 18.20 -6.64
CA ARG A 195 1.50 18.50 -6.45
C ARG A 195 0.82 17.61 -5.42
N TRP A 196 0.88 16.29 -5.60
CA TRP A 196 0.03 15.34 -4.84
C TRP A 196 0.61 14.99 -3.48
N ARG A 197 1.94 14.99 -3.40
CA ARG A 197 2.75 14.84 -2.17
C ARG A 197 2.15 13.90 -1.10
N PRO A 198 1.97 12.60 -1.38
CA PRO A 198 1.59 11.63 -0.35
C PRO A 198 2.53 11.69 0.85
N LEU A 199 2.01 11.53 2.06
CA LEU A 199 2.85 11.46 3.26
C LEU A 199 3.73 10.19 3.24
N PHE A 200 3.12 9.06 2.93
CA PHE A 200 3.77 7.77 2.74
C PHE A 200 3.57 7.28 1.31
N VAL A 201 4.61 6.64 0.78
CA VAL A 201 4.56 5.92 -0.50
C VAL A 201 5.08 4.52 -0.25
N GLN A 202 4.33 3.51 -0.68
CA GLN A 202 4.77 2.12 -0.69
C GLN A 202 4.83 1.64 -2.14
N LEU A 203 5.91 0.94 -2.49
CA LEU A 203 6.11 0.30 -3.79
C LEU A 203 6.56 -1.15 -3.60
N GLU A 204 6.09 -2.04 -4.47
CA GLU A 204 6.58 -3.42 -4.58
C GLU A 204 7.67 -3.51 -5.68
N PRO A 205 8.96 -3.67 -5.34
CA PRO A 205 10.03 -3.80 -6.32
C PRO A 205 9.98 -5.06 -7.19
N SER A 206 9.27 -6.11 -6.80
CA SER A 206 9.24 -7.38 -7.54
C SER A 206 10.64 -7.87 -7.97
N GLU A 207 11.60 -7.95 -7.04
CA GLU A 207 13.03 -8.23 -7.32
C GLU A 207 13.28 -9.54 -8.09
N HIS A 208 12.36 -10.48 -7.98
CA HIS A 208 12.36 -11.75 -8.71
C HIS A 208 12.12 -11.56 -10.22
N PHE A 209 11.42 -10.50 -10.62
CA PHE A 209 11.12 -10.14 -12.00
C PHE A 209 12.15 -9.15 -12.55
N ALA A 210 12.49 -8.12 -11.78
CA ALA A 210 13.45 -7.11 -12.18
C ALA A 210 14.52 -6.93 -11.09
N SER A 211 15.66 -7.62 -11.24
CA SER A 211 16.75 -7.51 -10.25
C SER A 211 17.27 -6.07 -10.14
N GLY A 212 17.43 -5.60 -8.90
CA GLY A 212 17.86 -4.24 -8.55
C GLY A 212 16.77 -3.19 -8.66
N GLU A 213 15.51 -3.57 -8.85
CA GLU A 213 14.41 -2.60 -8.97
C GLU A 213 14.21 -1.81 -7.69
N GLY A 214 14.40 -2.42 -6.52
CA GLY A 214 14.29 -1.72 -5.24
C GLY A 214 15.34 -0.64 -5.03
N GLU A 215 16.54 -0.81 -5.60
CA GLU A 215 17.55 0.25 -5.63
C GLU A 215 17.14 1.39 -6.57
N ARG A 216 16.62 1.06 -7.77
CA ARG A 216 16.13 2.04 -8.74
C ARG A 216 14.94 2.85 -8.18
N MET A 217 14.00 2.18 -7.52
CA MET A 217 12.89 2.82 -6.82
C MET A 217 13.38 3.74 -5.71
N THR A 218 14.32 3.27 -4.89
CA THR A 218 14.86 4.09 -3.79
C THR A 218 15.58 5.32 -4.31
N ALA A 219 16.40 5.18 -5.35
CA ALA A 219 17.08 6.32 -5.97
C ALA A 219 16.09 7.33 -6.55
N PHE A 220 15.02 6.86 -7.23
CA PHE A 220 13.97 7.73 -7.74
C PHE A 220 13.22 8.46 -6.62
N MET A 221 12.75 7.75 -5.59
CA MET A 221 12.01 8.36 -4.48
C MET A 221 12.86 9.39 -3.72
N GLN A 222 14.16 9.16 -3.57
CA GLN A 222 15.09 10.14 -3.01
C GLN A 222 15.16 11.43 -3.84
N GLN A 223 15.18 11.32 -5.17
CA GLN A 223 15.12 12.49 -6.07
C GLN A 223 13.81 13.27 -5.91
N GLN A 224 12.71 12.57 -5.59
CA GLN A 224 11.41 13.18 -5.28
C GLN A 224 11.32 13.71 -3.84
N GLY A 225 12.39 13.67 -3.05
CA GLY A 225 12.41 14.18 -1.67
C GLY A 225 11.70 13.26 -0.67
N TYR A 226 11.77 11.95 -0.87
CA TYR A 226 11.31 10.93 0.06
C TYR A 226 12.46 10.11 0.64
N VAL A 227 12.27 9.56 1.84
CA VAL A 227 13.26 8.74 2.55
C VAL A 227 12.71 7.35 2.77
N LEU A 228 13.52 6.33 2.49
CA LEU A 228 13.20 4.94 2.83
C LEU A 228 13.24 4.76 4.35
N ILE A 229 12.11 4.37 4.94
CA ILE A 229 11.97 4.17 6.39
C ILE A 229 11.83 2.71 6.78
N ALA A 230 11.39 1.85 5.86
CA ALA A 230 11.29 0.42 6.07
C ALA A 230 11.40 -0.36 4.76
N ARG A 231 11.91 -1.57 4.86
CA ARG A 231 11.97 -2.57 3.81
C ARG A 231 11.51 -3.90 4.39
N THR A 232 10.49 -4.51 3.80
CA THR A 232 10.09 -5.88 4.09
C THR A 232 10.66 -6.82 3.01
N ASN A 233 10.28 -8.09 3.04
CA ASN A 233 10.68 -9.03 1.99
C ASN A 233 10.04 -8.72 0.63
N VAL A 234 8.96 -7.93 0.61
CA VAL A 234 8.16 -7.65 -0.59
C VAL A 234 8.09 -6.17 -0.91
N ASN A 235 8.03 -5.29 0.10
CA ASN A 235 7.69 -3.88 -0.07
C ASN A 235 8.76 -2.91 0.45
N LEU A 236 8.80 -1.73 -0.17
CA LEU A 236 9.58 -0.58 0.26
C LEU A 236 8.64 0.53 0.72
N ILE A 237 8.88 1.09 1.91
CA ILE A 237 8.06 2.16 2.48
C ILE A 237 8.89 3.44 2.60
N TYR A 238 8.38 4.50 2.00
CA TYR A 238 8.98 5.82 1.99
C TYR A 238 8.10 6.83 2.73
N ILE A 239 8.73 7.84 3.33
CA ILE A 239 8.04 9.00 3.92
C ILE A 239 8.56 10.30 3.32
N ASP A 240 7.71 11.32 3.24
CA ASP A 240 8.12 12.68 2.91
C ASP A 240 9.27 13.13 3.83
N GLN A 241 10.41 13.51 3.24
CA GLN A 241 11.62 13.95 3.96
C GLN A 241 11.33 15.11 4.93
N ALA A 242 10.36 15.98 4.62
CA ALA A 242 9.97 17.09 5.47
C ALA A 242 9.40 16.64 6.83
N MET A 243 8.92 15.39 6.92
CA MET A 243 8.37 14.81 8.14
C MET A 243 9.41 14.08 8.98
N LEU A 244 10.47 13.56 8.35
CA LEU A 244 11.57 12.93 9.08
C LEU A 244 12.30 13.93 10.00
N THR A 245 12.53 15.15 9.51
CA THR A 245 13.12 16.23 10.31
C THR A 245 12.27 16.56 11.54
N LYS A 246 10.95 16.45 11.39
CA LYS A 246 9.99 16.68 12.46
C LYS A 246 9.99 15.57 13.51
N LEU A 247 10.06 14.30 13.08
CA LEU A 247 10.22 13.14 13.97
C LEU A 247 11.49 13.23 14.82
N ALA A 248 12.61 13.66 14.23
CA ALA A 248 13.87 13.83 14.96
C ALA A 248 13.86 15.04 15.93
N SER A 249 12.98 16.02 15.70
CA SER A 249 12.87 17.23 16.52
C SER A 249 11.81 17.16 17.63
N GLY A 250 10.91 16.18 17.57
CA GLY A 250 9.87 15.94 18.57
C GLY A 250 10.45 15.29 19.83
N ASN A 251 10.81 16.13 20.81
CA ASN A 251 11.31 15.82 22.16
C ASN A 251 12.83 15.61 22.31
N ARG A 252 13.53 16.75 22.49
CA ARG A 252 14.11 17.02 23.80
C ARG A 252 13.08 17.73 24.67
#